data_AF-A0A832XM97-F1
#
_entry.id   AF-A0A832XM97-F1
#
_cell.length_a   1.000
_cell.length_b   1.000
_cell.length_c   1.000
_cell.angle_alpha   90.00
_cell.angle_beta   90.00
_cell.angle_gamma   90.00
#
_symmetry.space_group_name_H-M   'P 1'
#
loop_
_entity.id
_entity.type
_entity.pdbx_description
1 polymer ?
#
loop_
_entity_poly.entity_id
_entity_poly.type
_entity_poly.pdbx_seq_one_letter_code
_entity_poly.pdbx_strand_id
1 'polypeptide(L)'
;MTKTFYFATSNRGKFAEAQEKFRAAGLKLKRKPVDLLEIQSDDLVEISRISARELAKTFKKPFFVEDAGLFVKALNGFPGPYS
;
A
#
# COMPACT_ATOMS: atom_id res chain seq x y z
N MET A 1 22.73 6.79 10.17
CA MET A 1 22.39 5.77 9.14
C MET A 1 21.10 6.19 8.44
N THR A 2 21.03 6.20 7.10
CA THR A 2 19.77 6.48 6.39
C THR A 2 18.83 5.28 6.44
N LYS A 3 17.69 5.42 7.12
CA LYS A 3 16.64 4.39 7.19
C LYS A 3 16.04 4.19 5.80
N THR A 4 16.00 2.94 5.32
CA THR A 4 15.41 2.58 4.02
C THR A 4 14.04 1.97 4.25
N PHE A 5 13.04 2.50 3.56
CA PHE A 5 11.67 1.97 3.56
C PHE A 5 11.40 1.19 2.28
N TYR A 6 10.53 0.20 2.37
CA TYR A 6 10.06 -0.57 1.22
C TYR A 6 8.57 -0.30 0.98
N PHE A 7 8.21 0.07 -0.26
CA PHE A 7 6.82 0.07 -0.68
C PHE A 7 6.52 -1.27 -1.34
N ALA A 8 5.66 -2.07 -0.71
CA ALA A 8 5.20 -3.34 -1.24
C ALA A 8 4.08 -3.10 -2.26
N THR A 9 4.45 -3.09 -3.54
CA THR A 9 3.51 -2.93 -4.65
C THR A 9 4.11 -3.46 -5.96
N SER A 10 3.28 -4.15 -6.74
CA SER A 10 3.60 -4.52 -8.13
C SER A 10 3.46 -3.33 -9.09
N ASN A 11 2.65 -2.32 -8.74
CA ASN A 11 2.37 -1.13 -9.55
C ASN A 11 3.56 -0.14 -9.58
N ARG A 12 4.17 0.02 -10.75
CA ARG A 12 5.31 0.93 -10.96
C ARG A 12 4.93 2.41 -10.88
N GLY A 13 3.71 2.77 -11.29
CA GLY A 13 3.20 4.15 -11.23
C GLY A 13 3.04 4.63 -9.79
N LYS A 14 2.37 3.83 -8.94
CA LYS A 14 2.25 4.09 -7.49
C LYS A 14 3.62 4.28 -6.84
N PHE A 15 4.58 3.41 -7.19
CA PHE A 15 5.93 3.53 -6.66
C PHE A 15 6.63 4.82 -7.10
N ALA A 16 6.48 5.24 -8.35
CA ALA A 16 7.09 6.47 -8.85
C ALA A 16 6.55 7.70 -8.09
N GLU A 17 5.23 7.79 -7.91
CA GLU A 17 4.61 8.87 -7.14
C GLU A 17 5.10 8.90 -5.68
N ALA A 18 5.10 7.74 -5.01
CA ALA A 18 5.60 7.63 -3.64
C ALA A 18 7.09 7.98 -3.56
N GLN A 19 7.89 7.60 -4.55
CA GLN A 19 9.32 7.90 -4.58
C GLN A 19 9.58 9.41 -4.66
N GLU A 20 8.84 10.16 -5.47
CA GLU A 20 8.96 11.62 -5.53
C GLU A 20 8.65 12.28 -4.18
N LYS A 21 7.57 11.85 -3.51
CA LYS A 21 7.22 12.33 -2.16
C LYS A 21 8.30 12.01 -1.12
N PHE A 22 8.86 10.79 -1.16
CA PHE A 22 9.94 10.38 -0.26
C PHE A 22 11.25 11.15 -0.50
N ARG A 23 11.59 11.43 -1.77
CA ARG A 23 12.76 12.25 -2.13
C ARG A 23 12.64 13.65 -1.57
N ALA A 24 11.47 14.28 -1.71
CA ALA A 24 11.21 15.61 -1.15
C ALA A 24 11.37 15.64 0.39
N ALA A 25 11.06 14.54 1.07
CA ALA A 25 11.25 14.38 2.51
C ALA A 25 12.67 13.92 2.93
N GLY A 26 13.61 13.75 1.99
CA GLY A 26 14.96 13.25 2.28
C GLY A 26 15.03 11.77 2.71
N LEU A 27 14.00 10.98 2.40
CA LEU A 27 13.88 9.57 2.77
C LEU A 27 14.23 8.63 1.60
N LYS A 28 14.82 7.47 1.91
CA LYS A 28 15.13 6.44 0.90
C LYS A 28 13.97 5.45 0.79
N LEU A 29 13.42 5.33 -0.41
CA LEU A 29 12.37 4.37 -0.75
C LEU A 29 12.84 3.35 -1.79
N LYS A 30 12.59 2.07 -1.52
CA LYS A 30 12.78 0.95 -2.48
C LYS A 30 11.45 0.28 -2.78
N ARG A 31 11.29 -0.25 -3.99
CA ARG A 31 10.11 -1.05 -4.36
C ARG A 31 10.33 -2.50 -3.94
N LYS A 32 9.32 -3.10 -3.32
CA LYS A 32 9.20 -4.55 -3.17
C LYS A 32 8.06 -5.00 -4.11
N PRO A 33 8.36 -5.49 -5.32
CA PRO A 33 7.36 -6.12 -6.16
C PRO A 33 6.83 -7.36 -5.44
N VAL A 34 5.52 -7.37 -5.18
CA VAL A 34 4.80 -8.47 -4.55
C VAL A 34 3.32 -8.30 -4.86
N ASP A 35 2.64 -9.42 -5.05
CA ASP A 35 1.19 -9.48 -5.07
C ASP A 35 0.73 -9.75 -3.64
N LEU A 36 -0.01 -8.81 -3.08
CA LEU A 36 -0.46 -8.85 -1.69
C LEU A 36 -1.73 -9.72 -1.58
N LEU A 37 -1.94 -10.30 -0.39
CA LEU A 37 -3.20 -10.97 -0.07
C LEU A 37 -4.28 -9.92 0.16
N GLU A 38 -5.17 -9.74 -0.81
CA GLU A 38 -6.32 -8.85 -0.69
C GLU A 38 -7.57 -9.66 -0.31
N ILE A 39 -8.03 -9.47 0.93
CA ILE A 39 -9.30 -10.05 1.39
C ILE A 39 -10.48 -9.21 0.88
N GLN A 40 -11.66 -9.81 0.78
CA GLN A 40 -12.90 -9.05 0.59
C GLN A 40 -13.33 -8.43 1.91
N SER A 41 -13.39 -7.10 1.96
CA SER A 41 -13.94 -6.31 3.06
C SER A 41 -14.40 -4.95 2.52
N ASP A 42 -15.35 -4.32 3.22
CA ASP A 42 -15.76 -2.94 2.96
C ASP A 42 -14.82 -1.90 3.63
N ASP A 43 -13.87 -2.35 4.47
CA ASP A 43 -12.91 -1.50 5.19
C ASP A 43 -11.50 -1.62 4.60
N LEU A 44 -11.03 -0.54 3.96
CA LEU A 44 -9.66 -0.42 3.43
C LEU A 44 -8.59 -0.67 4.51
N VAL A 45 -8.85 -0.26 5.76
CA VAL A 45 -7.89 -0.45 6.86
C VAL A 45 -7.73 -1.94 7.17
N GLU A 46 -8.81 -2.72 7.09
CA GLU A 46 -8.76 -4.16 7.30
C GLU A 46 -7.97 -4.86 6.19
N ILE A 47 -8.26 -4.53 4.92
CA ILE A 47 -7.56 -5.06 3.75
C ILE A 47 -6.05 -4.80 3.88
N SER A 48 -5.65 -3.55 4.08
CA SER A 48 -4.24 -3.16 4.23
C SER A 48 -3.57 -3.83 5.42
N ARG A 49 -4.27 -3.95 6.55
CA ARG A 49 -3.73 -4.58 7.77
C ARG A 49 -3.45 -6.06 7.55
N ILE A 50 -4.33 -6.79 6.86
CA ILE A 50 -4.16 -8.21 6.59
C ILE A 50 -3.05 -8.41 5.56
N SER A 51 -3.05 -7.65 4.46
CA SER A 51 -1.97 -7.61 3.46
C SER A 51 -0.60 -7.42 4.11
N ALA A 52 -0.48 -6.42 5.00
CA ALA A 52 0.76 -6.15 5.70
C ALA A 52 1.16 -7.28 6.66
N ARG A 53 0.22 -7.81 7.45
CA ARG A 53 0.51 -8.93 8.37
C ARG A 53 0.98 -10.16 7.62
N GLU A 54 0.38 -10.47 6.49
CA GLU A 54 0.78 -11.62 5.66
C GLU A 54 2.20 -11.45 5.13
N LEU A 55 2.49 -10.30 4.52
CA LEU A 55 3.83 -10.01 4.01
C LEU A 55 4.89 -9.98 5.12
N ALA A 56 4.54 -9.49 6.32
CA ALA A 56 5.45 -9.45 7.45
C ALA A 56 5.91 -10.83 7.91
N LYS A 57 5.18 -11.92 7.59
CA LYS A 57 5.62 -13.29 7.88
C LYS A 57 6.93 -13.63 7.15
N THR A 58 7.07 -13.19 5.90
CA THR A 58 8.21 -13.53 5.03
C THR A 58 9.19 -12.37 4.80
N PHE A 59 8.74 -11.11 4.96
CA PHE A 59 9.56 -9.93 4.72
C PHE A 59 9.78 -9.11 6.00
N LYS A 60 11.02 -9.11 6.51
CA LYS A 60 11.38 -8.55 7.84
C LYS A 60 12.02 -7.15 7.80
N LYS A 61 12.02 -6.48 6.65
CA LYS A 61 12.56 -5.11 6.51
C LYS A 61 11.43 -4.10 6.72
N PRO A 62 11.69 -2.84 7.13
CA PRO A 62 10.64 -1.83 7.25
C PRO A 62 9.90 -1.61 5.92
N PHE A 63 8.59 -1.84 5.91
CA PHE A 63 7.77 -1.68 4.73
C PHE A 63 6.40 -1.06 5.03
N PHE A 64 5.70 -0.66 3.99
CA PHE A 64 4.28 -0.33 4.04
C PHE A 64 3.58 -0.88 2.79
N VAL A 65 2.26 -0.99 2.91
CA VAL A 65 1.30 -1.30 1.85
C VAL A 65 0.32 -0.13 1.73
N GLU A 66 -0.47 -0.08 0.67
CA GLU A 66 -1.46 0.97 0.45
C GLU A 66 -2.68 0.35 -0.25
N ASP A 67 -3.87 0.57 0.33
CA ASP A 67 -5.16 0.36 -0.32
C ASP A 67 -5.89 1.71 -0.47
N ALA A 68 -6.63 1.82 -1.56
CA ALA A 68 -7.45 2.97 -1.91
C ALA A 68 -8.78 2.49 -2.48
N GLY A 69 -9.80 3.34 -2.41
CA GLY A 69 -11.13 3.03 -2.95
C GLY A 69 -11.84 4.28 -3.45
N LEU A 70 -12.85 4.10 -4.32
CA LEU A 70 -13.70 5.17 -4.82
C LEU A 70 -15.05 5.16 -4.09
N PHE A 71 -15.35 6.22 -3.35
CA PHE A 71 -16.56 6.31 -2.53
C PHE A 71 -17.57 7.30 -3.10
N VAL A 72 -18.63 6.81 -3.73
CA VAL A 72 -19.69 7.68 -4.29
C VAL A 72 -20.83 7.81 -3.30
N LYS A 73 -21.07 9.03 -2.78
CA LYS A 73 -22.10 9.30 -1.77
C LYS A 73 -23.51 8.88 -2.20
N ALA A 74 -23.89 9.14 -3.45
CA ALA A 74 -25.21 8.78 -3.98
C ALA A 74 -25.43 7.25 -4.08
N LEU A 75 -24.35 6.47 -4.06
CA LEU A 75 -24.37 5.01 -4.07
C LEU A 75 -24.02 4.43 -2.70
N ASN A 76 -24.23 5.20 -1.62
CA ASN A 76 -23.89 4.81 -0.24
C ASN A 76 -22.43 4.36 -0.06
N GLY A 77 -21.50 4.99 -0.78
CA GLY A 77 -20.06 4.69 -0.69
C GLY A 77 -19.57 3.64 -1.69
N PHE A 78 -20.45 3.00 -2.46
CA PHE A 78 -20.06 2.10 -3.56
C PHE A 78 -19.35 2.87 -4.70
N PRO A 79 -18.37 2.28 -5.42
CA PRO A 79 -17.82 0.92 -5.28
C PRO A 79 -16.93 0.70 -4.04
N GLY A 80 -16.52 1.74 -3.35
CA GLY A 80 -15.67 1.62 -2.16
C GLY A 80 -14.36 0.89 -2.48
N PRO A 81 -13.96 -0.10 -1.67
CA PRO A 81 -12.76 -0.90 -1.90
C PRO A 81 -12.75 -1.77 -3.18
N TYR A 82 -13.88 -1.89 -3.88
CA TYR A 82 -14.00 -2.75 -5.08
C TYR A 82 -13.62 -2.04 -6.39
N SER A 83 -13.05 -0.84 -6.31
CA SER A 83 -12.64 0.00 -7.47
C SER A 83 -11.27 -0.32 -8.02
#